data_AF-A0A536CFB4-F1
#
_entry.id   AF-A0A536CFB4-F1
#
_cell.length_a   1.000
_cell.length_b   1.000
_cell.length_c   1.000
_cell.angle_alpha   90.00
_cell.angle_beta   90.00
_cell.angle_gamma   90.00
#
_symmetry.space_group_name_H-M   'P 1'
#
loop_
_entity.id
_entity.type
_entity.pdbx_description
1 polymer ?
#
loop_
_entity_poly.entity_id
_entity_poly.type
_entity_poly.pdbx_seq_one_letter_code
_entity_poly.pdbx_strand_id
1 'polypeptide(L)'
;MRRLAYVFVFALLVTMLSAGKADAGFEWCSEDPTFVVNGNVIDINTTFLAKYASSVKGPVVVELLVPSNAIAAVLTLPGTVPVEGKITKSLPRWWGLLNMPVVARVTVNATGSFDTYTRAIGTGLWLTTTVNGKSNQTTSDKFYLLLP
;
A
#
# COMPACT_ATOMS: atom_id res chain seq x y z
N MET A 1 -10.92 5.57 -57.56
CA MET A 1 -10.19 5.74 -56.28
C MET A 1 -10.96 6.53 -55.21
N ARG A 2 -11.66 7.63 -55.54
CA ARG A 2 -12.47 8.41 -54.57
C ARG A 2 -13.52 7.62 -53.77
N ARG A 3 -14.19 6.63 -54.37
CA ARG A 3 -15.23 5.82 -53.69
C ARG A 3 -14.68 4.92 -52.59
N LEU A 4 -13.43 4.44 -52.73
CA LEU A 4 -12.78 3.63 -51.70
C LEU A 4 -12.44 4.46 -50.46
N ALA A 5 -12.04 5.72 -50.67
CA ALA A 5 -11.72 6.64 -49.57
C ALA A 5 -12.93 6.92 -48.68
N TYR A 6 -14.13 7.06 -49.26
CA TYR A 6 -15.35 7.28 -48.47
C TYR A 6 -15.74 6.06 -47.63
N VAL A 7 -15.56 4.84 -48.15
CA VAL A 7 -15.83 3.61 -47.39
C VAL A 7 -14.85 3.47 -46.23
N PHE A 8 -13.58 3.83 -46.45
CA PHE A 8 -12.56 3.76 -45.42
C PHE A 8 -12.80 4.78 -44.29
N VAL A 9 -13.15 6.02 -44.64
CA VAL A 9 -13.50 7.07 -43.67
C VAL A 9 -14.77 6.71 -42.91
N PHE A 10 -15.78 6.15 -43.59
CA PHE A 10 -17.01 5.72 -42.94
C PHE A 10 -16.77 4.55 -41.96
N ALA A 11 -15.96 3.56 -42.34
CA ALA A 11 -15.59 2.46 -41.45
C ALA A 11 -14.82 2.95 -40.21
N LEU A 12 -13.92 3.92 -40.38
CA LEU A 12 -13.19 4.54 -39.26
C LEU A 12 -14.14 5.32 -38.31
N LEU A 13 -15.15 5.99 -38.85
CA LEU A 13 -16.14 6.71 -38.04
C LEU A 13 -17.01 5.75 -37.21
N VAL A 14 -17.40 4.61 -37.78
CA VAL A 14 -18.19 3.60 -37.09
C VAL A 14 -17.40 2.95 -35.95
N THR A 15 -16.10 2.70 -36.12
CA THR A 15 -15.27 2.14 -35.04
C THR A 15 -15.03 3.15 -33.91
N MET A 16 -14.93 4.46 -34.21
CA MET A 16 -14.83 5.49 -33.18
C MET A 16 -16.13 5.67 -32.38
N LEU A 17 -17.29 5.53 -33.02
CA LEU A 17 -18.60 5.59 -32.35
C LEU A 17 -18.90 4.32 -31.51
N SER A 18 -18.26 3.20 -31.84
CA SER A 18 -18.37 1.93 -31.11
C SER A 18 -17.28 1.74 -30.05
N ALA A 19 -16.37 2.70 -29.87
CA ALA A 19 -15.45 2.70 -28.75
C ALA A 19 -16.26 2.98 -27.47
N GLY A 20 -16.71 1.91 -26.81
CA GLY A 20 -17.28 1.99 -25.47
C GLY A 20 -16.36 2.80 -24.56
N LYS A 21 -16.93 3.45 -23.53
CA LYS A 21 -16.14 4.14 -22.50
C LYS A 21 -15.03 3.19 -22.06
N ALA A 22 -13.78 3.59 -22.25
CA ALA A 22 -12.66 2.87 -21.70
C ALA A 22 -12.92 2.79 -20.19
N ASP A 23 -13.18 1.58 -19.69
CA ASP A 23 -13.26 1.31 -18.27
C ASP A 23 -11.82 1.43 -17.77
N ALA A 24 -11.41 2.67 -17.50
CA ALA A 24 -10.17 2.97 -16.82
C ALA A 24 -10.27 2.24 -15.49
N GLY A 25 -9.45 1.19 -15.34
CA GLY A 25 -9.49 0.30 -14.20
C GLY A 25 -9.56 1.07 -12.89
N PHE A 26 -10.19 0.46 -11.88
CA PHE A 26 -10.42 1.04 -10.57
C PHE A 26 -9.26 1.93 -10.10
N GLU A 27 -9.56 3.18 -9.76
CA GLU A 27 -8.58 4.09 -9.17
C GLU A 27 -8.32 3.67 -7.71
N TRP A 28 -7.05 3.54 -7.35
CA TRP A 28 -6.62 3.11 -6.02
C TRP A 28 -5.86 4.25 -5.32
N CYS A 29 -6.22 4.52 -4.07
CA CYS A 29 -5.36 5.28 -3.17
C CYS A 29 -4.28 4.35 -2.62
N SER A 30 -3.07 4.88 -2.48
CA SER A 30 -1.90 4.18 -1.93
C SER A 30 -1.30 5.03 -0.81
N GLU A 31 -1.07 4.39 0.32
CA GLU A 31 -0.49 4.97 1.53
C GLU A 31 0.78 4.19 1.88
N ASP A 32 1.95 4.79 1.66
CA ASP A 32 3.21 4.04 1.55
C ASP A 32 4.28 4.54 2.54
N PRO A 33 4.03 4.51 3.87
CA PRO A 33 5.05 4.91 4.83
C PRO A 33 6.26 3.99 4.80
N THR A 34 7.44 4.61 4.74
CA THR A 34 8.73 3.94 4.75
C THR A 34 9.38 4.06 6.13
N PHE A 35 9.84 2.94 6.66
CA PHE A 35 10.53 2.82 7.93
C PHE A 35 11.95 2.30 7.71
N VAL A 36 12.87 2.68 8.60
CA VAL A 36 14.18 2.06 8.70
C VAL A 36 14.31 1.38 10.06
N VAL A 37 14.80 0.14 10.08
CA VAL A 37 15.05 -0.63 11.31
C VAL A 37 16.42 -1.30 11.23
N ASN A 38 17.36 -0.90 12.09
CA ASN A 38 18.76 -1.35 12.08
C ASN A 38 19.41 -1.29 10.68
N GLY A 39 19.11 -0.24 9.91
CA GLY A 39 19.62 -0.05 8.54
C GLY A 39 18.82 -0.76 7.45
N ASN A 40 17.88 -1.64 7.78
CA ASN A 40 16.96 -2.25 6.82
C ASN A 40 15.79 -1.31 6.53
N VAL A 41 15.47 -1.12 5.24
CA VAL A 41 14.34 -0.29 4.82
C VAL A 41 13.11 -1.17 4.64
N ILE A 42 11.98 -0.70 5.16
CA ILE A 42 10.68 -1.36 5.10
C ILE A 42 9.70 -0.36 4.53
N ASP A 43 9.15 -0.67 3.37
CA ASP A 43 8.04 0.07 2.79
C ASP A 43 6.73 -0.67 3.13
N ILE A 44 5.77 0.02 3.71
CA ILE A 44 4.45 -0.54 4.00
C ILE A 44 3.46 0.18 3.12
N ASN A 45 3.08 -0.43 2.01
CA ASN A 45 2.08 0.12 1.10
C ASN A 45 0.69 -0.39 1.51
N THR A 46 -0.24 0.51 1.81
CA THR A 46 -1.64 0.19 2.03
C THR A 46 -2.51 0.81 0.95
N THR A 47 -3.26 -0.02 0.22
CA THR A 47 -4.16 0.42 -0.84
C THR A 47 -5.63 0.21 -0.51
N PHE A 48 -6.47 1.09 -1.05
CA PHE A 48 -7.93 0.98 -1.05
C PHE A 48 -8.50 1.73 -2.25
N LEU A 49 -9.76 1.44 -2.62
CA LEU A 49 -10.39 2.08 -3.77
C LEU A 49 -10.59 3.58 -3.53
N ALA A 50 -10.21 4.41 -4.50
CA ALA A 50 -10.21 5.88 -4.39
C ALA A 50 -11.60 6.48 -4.13
N LYS A 51 -12.68 5.79 -4.54
CA LYS A 51 -14.06 6.16 -4.18
C LYS A 51 -14.30 6.26 -2.67
N TYR A 52 -13.46 5.62 -1.85
CA TYR A 52 -13.54 5.64 -0.40
C TYR A 52 -12.61 6.66 0.26
N ALA A 53 -11.79 7.40 -0.49
CA ALA A 53 -10.86 8.40 0.06
C ALA A 53 -11.59 9.45 0.91
N SER A 54 -12.74 9.94 0.45
CA SER A 54 -13.59 10.89 1.20
C SER A 54 -14.25 10.29 2.45
N SER A 55 -14.26 8.95 2.57
CA SER A 55 -14.80 8.24 3.73
C SER A 55 -13.75 8.00 4.82
N VAL A 56 -12.45 8.14 4.52
CA VAL A 56 -11.37 7.99 5.50
C VAL A 56 -11.41 9.16 6.49
N LYS A 57 -11.38 8.83 7.79
CA LYS A 57 -11.40 9.81 8.89
C LYS A 57 -10.02 9.91 9.53
N GLY A 58 -9.39 11.05 9.33
CA GLY A 58 -8.08 11.34 9.93
C GLY A 58 -6.96 10.56 9.24
N PRO A 59 -5.77 10.48 9.87
CA PRO A 59 -4.63 9.82 9.26
C PRO A 59 -4.77 8.29 9.28
N VAL A 60 -4.26 7.64 8.23
CA VAL A 60 -4.03 6.20 8.22
C VAL A 60 -2.86 5.90 9.14
N VAL A 61 -3.09 5.15 10.21
CA VAL A 61 -2.08 4.87 11.22
C VAL A 61 -1.38 3.57 10.88
N VAL A 62 -0.07 3.66 10.64
CA VAL A 62 0.81 2.52 10.42
C VAL A 62 1.79 2.43 11.57
N GLU A 63 1.58 1.46 12.45
CA GLU A 63 2.43 1.18 13.60
C GLU A 63 3.36 -0.01 13.30
N LEU A 64 4.66 0.23 13.38
CA LEU A 64 5.68 -0.80 13.28
C LEU A 64 6.17 -1.22 14.67
N LEU A 65 5.96 -2.48 15.01
CA LEU A 65 6.46 -3.08 16.23
C LEU A 65 7.83 -3.69 15.96
N VAL A 66 8.82 -3.25 16.73
CA VAL A 66 10.22 -3.66 16.57
C VAL A 66 10.77 -4.22 17.89
N PRO A 67 11.86 -5.01 17.84
CA PRO A 67 12.58 -5.45 19.04
C PRO A 67 12.95 -4.28 19.94
N SER A 68 12.94 -4.51 21.26
CA SER A 68 13.19 -3.46 22.26
C SER A 68 14.55 -2.75 22.10
N ASN A 69 15.55 -3.43 21.54
CA ASN A 69 16.88 -2.91 21.28
C ASN A 69 17.11 -2.48 19.83
N ALA A 70 16.09 -2.50 18.96
CA ALA A 70 16.24 -2.04 17.59
C ALA A 70 16.30 -0.51 17.52
N ILE A 71 17.13 0.00 16.63
CA ILE A 71 17.17 1.39 16.18
C ILE A 71 16.18 1.49 15.02
N ALA A 72 15.14 2.30 15.17
CA ALA A 72 14.11 2.42 14.15
C ALA A 72 13.68 3.88 13.98
N ALA A 73 13.40 4.28 12.75
CA ALA A 73 12.92 5.62 12.40
C ALA A 73 11.93 5.56 11.23
N VAL A 74 11.07 6.57 11.14
CA VAL A 74 10.19 6.80 10.00
C VAL A 74 10.94 7.69 9.01
N LEU A 75 11.03 7.27 7.75
CA LEU A 75 11.78 8.00 6.71
C LEU A 75 10.86 8.94 5.92
N THR A 76 9.78 8.38 5.38
CA THR A 76 8.86 9.09 4.49
C THR A 76 7.44 8.61 4.71
N LEU A 77 6.48 9.50 4.56
CA LEU A 77 5.05 9.23 4.72
C LEU A 77 4.26 9.72 3.48
N PRO A 78 4.59 9.23 2.26
CA PRO A 78 3.80 9.53 1.09
C PRO A 78 2.42 8.89 1.23
N GLY A 79 1.39 9.62 0.83
CA GLY A 79 0.02 9.17 0.94
C GLY A 79 -0.94 10.02 0.15
N THR A 80 -2.03 9.42 -0.30
CA THR A 80 -3.15 10.13 -0.94
C THR A 80 -4.03 10.80 0.11
N VAL A 81 -4.10 10.19 1.30
CA VAL A 81 -4.70 10.77 2.50
C VAL A 81 -3.59 11.02 3.54
N PRO A 82 -3.87 11.75 4.63
CA PRO A 82 -2.87 11.90 5.70
C PRO A 82 -2.44 10.52 6.22
N VAL A 83 -1.14 10.32 6.44
CA VAL A 83 -0.56 9.08 6.96
C VAL A 83 0.21 9.39 8.24
N GLU A 84 0.07 8.53 9.25
CA GLU A 84 0.83 8.60 10.48
C GLU A 84 1.66 7.32 10.66
N GLY A 85 2.99 7.48 10.65
CA GLY A 85 3.92 6.39 10.97
C GLY A 85 4.27 6.39 12.45
N LYS A 86 4.07 5.25 13.12
CA LYS A 86 4.40 5.05 14.53
C LYS A 86 5.36 3.88 14.69
N ILE A 87 6.26 3.97 15.66
CA ILE A 87 7.19 2.89 16.00
C ILE A 87 7.02 2.53 17.46
N THR A 88 6.79 1.25 17.73
CA THR A 88 6.59 0.73 19.08
C THR A 88 7.61 -0.37 19.38
N LYS A 89 8.47 -0.16 20.36
CA LYS A 89 9.55 -1.10 20.72
C LYS A 89 9.08 -2.16 21.73
N SER A 90 8.12 -3.00 21.34
CA SER A 90 7.49 -3.97 22.25
C SER A 90 7.89 -5.43 22.03
N LEU A 91 8.64 -5.76 20.97
CA LEU A 91 9.04 -7.13 20.70
C LEU A 91 10.25 -7.54 21.57
N PRO A 92 10.44 -8.85 21.82
CA PRO A 92 11.61 -9.35 22.53
C PRO A 92 12.91 -8.86 21.91
N ARG A 93 13.94 -8.71 22.76
CA ARG A 93 15.27 -8.25 22.33
C ARG A 93 15.82 -9.18 21.24
N TRP A 94 16.29 -8.60 20.14
CA TRP A 94 16.92 -9.35 19.05
C TRP A 94 18.44 -9.26 19.17
N TRP A 95 19.11 -10.40 19.16
CA TRP A 95 20.54 -10.50 19.46
C TRP A 95 21.44 -10.55 18.23
N GLY A 96 20.89 -10.29 17.03
CA GLY A 96 21.64 -10.45 15.77
C GLY A 96 21.80 -11.91 15.34
N LEU A 97 21.13 -12.86 16.02
CA LEU A 97 21.01 -14.24 15.59
C LEU A 97 19.73 -14.37 14.77
N LEU A 98 19.85 -14.80 13.51
CA LEU A 98 18.75 -15.00 12.55
C LEU A 98 18.05 -13.70 12.12
N ASN A 99 17.05 -13.84 11.23
CA ASN A 99 16.25 -12.72 10.74
C ASN A 99 15.50 -12.02 11.89
N MET A 100 15.43 -10.69 11.84
CA MET A 100 14.83 -9.86 12.88
C MET A 100 13.31 -9.81 12.74
N PRO A 101 12.52 -10.21 13.76
CA PRO A 101 11.07 -10.12 13.67
C PRO A 101 10.60 -8.68 13.80
N VAL A 102 9.70 -8.27 12.92
CA VAL A 102 8.96 -7.00 13.00
C VAL A 102 7.48 -7.27 12.73
N VAL A 103 6.59 -6.50 13.34
CA VAL A 103 5.14 -6.66 13.11
C VAL A 103 4.59 -5.32 12.64
N ALA A 104 4.00 -5.28 11.46
CA ALA A 104 3.30 -4.09 10.99
C ALA A 104 1.83 -4.17 11.41
N ARG A 105 1.31 -3.07 11.95
CA ARG A 105 -0.11 -2.88 12.24
C ARG A 105 -0.61 -1.68 11.46
N VAL A 106 -1.66 -1.88 10.68
CA VAL A 106 -2.28 -0.82 9.89
C VAL A 106 -3.71 -0.64 10.35
N THR A 107 -4.11 0.60 10.61
CA THR A 107 -5.47 0.96 10.96
C THR A 107 -5.95 2.08 10.04
N VAL A 108 -6.95 1.77 9.23
CA VAL A 108 -7.62 2.73 8.34
C VAL A 108 -8.97 3.08 8.96
N ASN A 109 -9.07 4.23 9.63
CA ASN A 109 -10.34 4.69 10.20
C ASN A 109 -11.21 5.31 9.11
N ALA A 110 -12.48 4.93 9.02
CA ALA A 110 -13.40 5.44 8.01
C ALA A 110 -14.85 5.50 8.49
N THR A 111 -15.69 6.31 7.85
CA THR A 111 -17.14 6.32 8.07
C THR A 111 -17.81 5.00 7.67
N GLY A 112 -17.30 4.33 6.65
CA GLY A 112 -17.82 3.07 6.10
C GLY A 112 -16.87 1.89 6.30
N SER A 113 -17.35 0.69 5.94
CA SER A 113 -16.53 -0.54 5.88
C SER A 113 -16.21 -0.90 4.43
N PHE A 114 -14.93 -1.01 4.11
CA PHE A 114 -14.42 -1.43 2.80
C PHE A 114 -13.13 -2.25 2.96
N ASP A 115 -12.77 -3.00 1.92
CA ASP A 115 -11.56 -3.82 1.93
C ASP A 115 -10.32 -2.94 1.71
N THR A 116 -9.26 -3.24 2.46
CA THR A 116 -7.94 -2.60 2.38
C THR A 116 -6.89 -3.66 2.12
N TYR A 117 -5.85 -3.34 1.37
CA TYR A 117 -4.77 -4.28 1.06
C TYR A 117 -3.45 -3.69 1.51
N THR A 118 -2.83 -4.31 2.50
CA THR A 118 -1.52 -3.87 3.00
C THR A 118 -0.45 -4.83 2.51
N ARG A 119 0.58 -4.28 1.88
CA ARG A 119 1.77 -4.99 1.42
C ARG A 119 2.99 -4.41 2.12
N ALA A 120 3.73 -5.27 2.82
CA ALA A 120 5.04 -4.89 3.35
C ALA A 120 6.15 -5.35 2.40
N ILE A 121 7.09 -4.46 2.10
CA ILE A 121 8.23 -4.67 1.20
C ILE A 121 9.50 -4.33 1.97
N GLY A 122 10.32 -5.35 2.28
CA GLY A 122 11.61 -5.16 2.93
C GLY A 122 12.79 -5.07 1.94
N THR A 123 13.92 -4.53 2.40
CA THR A 123 15.22 -4.65 1.72
C THR A 123 15.53 -6.12 1.43
N GLY A 124 15.60 -6.47 0.13
CA GLY A 124 15.94 -7.81 -0.33
C GLY A 124 14.89 -8.53 -1.19
N LEU A 125 13.79 -7.89 -1.63
CA LEU A 125 12.79 -8.45 -2.58
C LEU A 125 12.07 -9.76 -2.16
N TRP A 126 12.39 -10.36 -1.02
CA TRP A 126 11.82 -11.62 -0.53
C TRP A 126 10.71 -11.46 0.53
N LEU A 127 10.46 -10.25 1.00
CA LEU A 127 9.28 -9.95 1.83
C LEU A 127 8.26 -9.22 0.99
N THR A 128 7.32 -9.98 0.46
CA THR A 128 6.06 -9.43 -0.04
C THR A 128 4.98 -10.33 0.53
N THR A 129 4.43 -9.93 1.68
CA THR A 129 3.13 -10.45 2.11
C THR A 129 2.11 -9.37 1.83
N THR A 130 1.08 -9.72 1.07
CA THR A 130 -0.13 -8.90 0.96
C THR A 130 -1.15 -9.45 1.94
N VAL A 131 -1.65 -8.57 2.79
CA VAL A 131 -2.62 -8.87 3.83
C VAL A 131 -3.89 -8.13 3.51
N ASN A 132 -4.97 -8.87 3.42
CA ASN A 132 -6.30 -8.30 3.23
C ASN A 132 -6.84 -7.88 4.59
N GLY A 133 -7.30 -6.64 4.67
CA GLY A 133 -7.89 -6.03 5.84
C GLY A 133 -9.24 -5.41 5.50
N LYS A 134 -9.85 -4.81 6.52
CA LYS A 134 -11.03 -3.95 6.36
C LYS A 134 -10.80 -2.62 7.07
N SER A 135 -11.39 -1.55 6.54
CA SER A 135 -11.47 -0.28 7.25
C SER A 135 -12.17 -0.46 8.60
N ASN A 136 -11.80 0.38 9.57
CA ASN A 136 -12.17 0.30 10.99
C ASN A 136 -11.68 -0.95 11.73
N GLN A 137 -10.77 -1.73 11.13
CA GLN A 137 -10.09 -2.82 11.81
C GLN A 137 -8.58 -2.63 11.74
N THR A 138 -7.89 -3.02 12.81
CA THR A 138 -6.44 -3.09 12.81
C THR A 138 -6.00 -4.39 12.15
N THR A 139 -5.38 -4.27 10.99
CA THR A 139 -4.76 -5.40 10.29
C THR A 139 -3.33 -5.52 10.77
N SER A 140 -2.88 -6.72 11.10
CA SER A 140 -1.52 -6.93 11.59
C SER A 140 -0.87 -8.14 10.94
N ASP A 141 0.41 -8.03 10.60
CA ASP A 141 1.18 -9.16 10.10
C ASP A 141 2.64 -9.11 10.55
N LYS A 142 3.24 -10.30 10.63
CA LYS A 142 4.60 -10.50 11.12
C LYS A 142 5.54 -10.77 9.96
N PHE A 143 6.64 -10.02 9.97
CA PHE A 143 7.67 -10.04 8.96
C PHE A 143 9.02 -10.31 9.62
N TYR A 144 9.97 -10.74 8.81
CA TYR A 144 11.34 -11.00 9.24
C TYR A 144 12.31 -10.23 8.35
N LEU A 145 12.98 -9.22 8.90
CA LEU A 145 14.03 -8.52 8.16
C LEU A 145 15.27 -9.38 8.08
N LEU A 146 15.89 -9.37 6.90
CA LEU A 146 17.17 -10.01 6.71
C LEU A 146 18.24 -9.32 7.57
N LEU A 147 19.21 -10.11 7.98
CA LEU A 147 20.42 -9.58 8.61
C LEU A 147 21.10 -8.63 7.60
N PRO A 148 21.52 -7.43 8.01
CA PRO A 148 22.37 -6.57 7.18
C PRO A 148 23.74 -7.22 6.93
#